data_AF-A0A239INM7-F1
#
_entry.id   AF-A0A239INM7-F1
#
_cell.length_a   1.000
_cell.length_b   1.000
_cell.length_c   1.000
_cell.angle_alpha   90.00
_cell.angle_beta   90.00
_cell.angle_gamma   90.00
#
_symmetry.space_group_name_H-M   'P 1'
#
loop_
_entity.id
_entity.type
_entity.pdbx_description
1 polymer ?
#
loop_
_entity_poly.entity_id
_entity_poly.type
_entity_poly.pdbx_seq_one_letter_code
_entity_poly.pdbx_strand_id
1 'polypeptide(L)'
;MTEEEIDTATKEMIEGALERAKSEPKDDRVTATAVRFDAALRLLLITLSNGRRLTIPQEDLQHLANASVEDASDVTIEMRGRGIHWEKLDLDFSVQGLIEGRRGNAQWMKDFNARLQTNVAA
;
A
#
# COMPACT_ATOMS: atom_id res chain seq x y z
N MET A 1 -20.05 19.72 -39.24
CA MET A 1 -19.65 18.31 -39.08
C MET A 1 -20.90 17.48 -39.17
N THR A 2 -20.89 16.46 -40.02
CA THR A 2 -21.99 15.49 -40.13
C THR A 2 -21.95 14.53 -38.94
N GLU A 3 -23.07 13.87 -38.67
CA GLU A 3 -23.18 12.86 -37.60
C GLU A 3 -22.18 11.70 -37.80
N GLU A 4 -21.88 11.38 -39.06
CA GLU A 4 -20.90 10.36 -39.49
C GLU A 4 -19.44 10.76 -39.20
N GLU A 5 -19.12 12.06 -39.32
CA GLU A 5 -17.80 12.58 -38.95
C GLU A 5 -17.57 12.53 -37.43
N ILE A 6 -18.64 12.70 -36.63
CA ILE A 6 -18.57 12.65 -35.16
C ILE A 6 -18.39 11.20 -34.67
N ASP A 7 -19.11 10.23 -35.25
CA ASP A 7 -18.98 8.81 -34.88
C ASP A 7 -17.57 8.27 -35.18
N THR A 8 -17.04 8.62 -36.36
CA THR A 8 -15.69 8.25 -36.77
C THR A 8 -14.64 8.81 -35.83
N ALA A 9 -14.69 10.12 -35.55
CA ALA A 9 -13.76 10.76 -34.62
C ALA A 9 -13.86 10.18 -33.20
N THR A 10 -15.06 9.82 -32.75
CA THR A 10 -15.28 9.20 -31.43
C THR A 10 -14.65 7.83 -31.35
N LYS A 11 -14.82 7.02 -32.40
CA LYS A 11 -14.24 5.68 -32.50
C LYS A 11 -12.71 5.74 -32.52
N GLU A 12 -12.12 6.67 -33.26
CA GLU A 12 -10.67 6.88 -33.30
C GLU A 12 -10.11 7.34 -31.95
N MET A 13 -10.81 8.21 -31.22
CA MET A 13 -10.41 8.64 -29.88
C MET A 13 -10.42 7.49 -28.87
N ILE A 14 -11.45 6.63 -28.92
CA ILE A 14 -11.56 5.44 -28.06
C ILE A 14 -10.46 4.44 -28.40
N GLU A 15 -10.25 4.14 -29.68
CA GLU A 15 -9.20 3.21 -30.11
C GLU A 15 -7.81 3.72 -29.73
N GLY A 16 -7.53 5.00 -29.96
CA GLY A 16 -6.28 5.62 -29.53
C GLY A 16 -6.08 5.59 -28.02
N ALA A 17 -7.15 5.74 -27.22
CA ALA A 17 -7.07 5.61 -25.77
C ALA A 17 -6.78 4.17 -25.33
N LEU A 18 -7.38 3.17 -25.99
CA LEU A 18 -7.14 1.76 -25.71
C LEU A 18 -5.71 1.34 -26.10
N GLU A 19 -5.19 1.80 -27.22
CA GLU A 19 -3.81 1.50 -27.64
C GLU A 19 -2.77 2.14 -26.69
N ARG A 20 -3.03 3.35 -26.19
CA ARG A 20 -2.20 3.95 -25.12
C ARG A 20 -2.24 3.11 -23.85
N ALA A 21 -3.42 2.68 -23.40
CA ALA A 21 -3.54 1.83 -22.21
C ALA A 21 -2.84 0.45 -22.37
N LYS A 22 -2.79 -0.10 -23.59
CA LYS A 22 -2.06 -1.35 -23.88
C LYS A 22 -0.54 -1.17 -23.93
N SER A 23 -0.08 0.00 -24.35
CA SER A 23 1.35 0.34 -24.51
C SER A 23 1.94 1.00 -23.27
N GLU A 24 1.11 1.42 -22.30
CA GLU A 24 1.58 1.79 -20.98
C GLU A 24 2.41 0.65 -20.38
N PRO A 25 3.61 0.92 -19.86
CA PRO A 25 4.41 -0.08 -19.17
C PRO A 25 3.56 -0.74 -18.09
N LYS A 26 3.50 -2.08 -18.09
CA LYS A 26 2.90 -2.79 -16.97
C LYS A 26 3.61 -2.34 -15.70
N ASP A 27 2.85 -1.80 -14.75
CA ASP A 27 3.32 -1.48 -13.39
C ASP A 27 3.90 -2.76 -12.79
N ASP A 28 5.23 -2.87 -12.80
CA ASP A 28 6.00 -4.05 -12.37
C ASP A 28 6.31 -4.02 -10.87
N ARG A 29 5.77 -3.02 -10.16
CA ARG A 29 5.99 -2.85 -8.74
C ARG A 29 5.45 -4.04 -7.95
N VAL A 30 6.16 -4.34 -6.88
CA VAL A 30 5.75 -5.37 -5.94
C VAL A 30 4.49 -4.91 -5.20
N THR A 31 3.45 -5.75 -5.22
CA THR A 31 2.15 -5.50 -4.60
C THR A 31 1.86 -6.50 -3.49
N ALA A 32 0.92 -6.18 -2.61
CA ALA A 32 0.37 -7.12 -1.63
C ALA A 32 -0.64 -8.05 -2.29
N THR A 33 -0.53 -9.33 -1.96
CA THR A 33 -1.45 -10.41 -2.39
C THR A 33 -2.26 -10.97 -1.22
N ALA A 34 -1.75 -10.83 0.01
CA ALA A 34 -2.48 -11.12 1.23
C ALA A 34 -1.95 -10.26 2.37
N VAL A 35 -2.84 -9.90 3.30
CA VAL A 35 -2.51 -9.19 4.53
C VAL A 35 -3.25 -9.86 5.69
N ARG A 36 -2.61 -9.94 6.84
CA ARG A 36 -3.25 -10.33 8.09
C ARG A 36 -2.53 -9.72 9.28
N PHE A 37 -3.27 -9.50 10.35
CA PHE A 37 -2.70 -9.16 11.64
C PHE A 37 -2.59 -10.41 12.51
N ASP A 38 -1.43 -10.64 13.12
CA ASP A 38 -1.23 -11.66 14.14
C ASP A 38 -1.39 -11.02 15.52
N ALA A 39 -2.53 -11.27 16.16
CA ALA A 39 -2.88 -10.69 17.45
C ALA A 39 -1.97 -11.15 18.60
N ALA A 40 -1.45 -12.37 18.54
CA ALA A 40 -0.61 -12.94 19.59
C ALA A 40 0.78 -12.30 19.59
N LEU A 41 1.33 -12.05 18.40
CA LEU A 41 2.64 -11.44 18.23
C LEU A 41 2.59 -9.93 18.01
N ARG A 42 1.39 -9.36 17.81
CA ARG A 42 1.16 -7.96 17.39
C ARG A 42 1.95 -7.58 16.14
N LEU A 43 1.89 -8.45 15.13
CA LEU A 43 2.60 -8.28 13.87
C LEU A 43 1.62 -8.10 12.71
N LEU A 44 1.90 -7.15 11.83
CA LEU A 44 1.31 -7.08 10.50
C LEU A 44 2.11 -7.98 9.55
N LEU A 45 1.45 -8.95 8.91
CA LEU A 45 2.05 -9.86 7.94
C LEU A 45 1.49 -9.56 6.55
N ILE A 46 2.38 -9.27 5.60
CA ILE A 46 2.03 -8.97 4.21
C ILE A 46 2.73 -9.98 3.30
N THR A 47 1.97 -10.66 2.46
CA THR A 47 2.51 -11.52 1.38
C THR A 47 2.61 -10.68 0.11
N LEU A 48 3.79 -10.64 -0.48
CA LEU A 48 4.10 -9.83 -1.65
C LEU A 48 4.00 -10.65 -2.94
N SER A 49 3.70 -10.00 -4.06
CA SER A 49 3.54 -10.63 -5.38
C SER A 49 4.80 -11.33 -5.89
N ASN A 50 5.97 -10.96 -5.37
CA ASN A 50 7.25 -11.61 -5.67
C ASN A 50 7.55 -12.82 -4.76
N GLY A 51 6.56 -13.32 -4.00
CA GLY A 51 6.69 -14.48 -3.11
C GLY A 51 7.36 -14.19 -1.77
N ARG A 52 7.83 -12.96 -1.52
CA ARG A 52 8.40 -12.56 -0.23
C ARG A 52 7.30 -12.21 0.77
N ARG A 53 7.66 -12.18 2.06
CA ARG A 53 6.78 -11.72 3.13
C ARG A 53 7.44 -10.56 3.86
N LEU A 54 6.64 -9.55 4.19
CA LEU A 54 7.01 -8.46 5.08
C LEU A 54 6.28 -8.67 6.41
N THR A 55 7.01 -8.53 7.51
CA THR A 55 6.48 -8.65 8.86
C THR A 55 6.88 -7.40 9.63
N ILE A 56 5.89 -6.69 10.17
CA ILE A 56 6.10 -5.38 10.81
C ILE A 56 5.45 -5.39 12.18
N PRO A 57 6.17 -5.06 13.26
CA PRO A 57 5.57 -4.84 14.58
C PRO A 57 4.53 -3.72 14.55
N GLN A 58 3.42 -3.91 15.26
CA GLN A 58 2.35 -2.93 15.37
C GLN A 58 2.88 -1.58 15.87
N GLU A 59 3.77 -1.60 16.87
CA GLU A 59 4.37 -0.42 17.51
C GLU A 59 5.29 0.40 16.59
N ASP A 60 5.66 -0.14 15.45
CA ASP A 60 6.49 0.57 14.48
C ASP A 60 5.64 1.44 13.56
N LEU A 61 4.38 1.07 13.33
CA LEU A 61 3.44 1.74 12.44
C LEU A 61 2.75 2.90 13.15
N GLN A 62 2.95 4.11 12.64
CA GLN A 62 2.29 5.31 13.16
C GLN A 62 0.77 5.13 13.18
N HIS A 63 0.14 5.61 14.25
CA HIS A 63 -1.30 5.49 14.53
C HIS A 63 -1.77 4.05 14.83
N LEU A 64 -1.16 3.03 14.24
CA LEU A 64 -1.40 1.63 14.62
C LEU A 64 -0.76 1.28 15.95
N ALA A 65 0.34 1.94 16.35
CA ALA A 65 1.11 1.64 17.55
C ALA A 65 0.29 1.62 18.86
N ASN A 66 -0.80 2.40 18.93
CA ASN A 66 -1.68 2.48 20.08
C ASN A 66 -3.09 1.90 19.80
N ALA A 67 -3.32 1.34 18.61
CA ALA A 67 -4.60 0.77 18.23
C ALA A 67 -4.91 -0.50 19.04
N SER A 68 -6.20 -0.79 19.21
CA SER A 68 -6.62 -2.06 19.80
C SER A 68 -6.29 -3.21 18.85
N VAL A 69 -6.21 -4.44 19.39
CA VAL A 69 -6.04 -5.64 18.55
C VAL A 69 -7.21 -5.82 17.59
N GLU A 70 -8.42 -5.45 18.01
CA GLU A 70 -9.61 -5.53 17.18
C GLU A 70 -9.48 -4.59 15.98
N ASP A 71 -9.14 -3.32 16.23
CA ASP A 71 -9.00 -2.34 15.15
C ASP A 71 -7.82 -2.68 14.24
N ALA A 72 -6.68 -3.11 14.80
CA ALA A 72 -5.52 -3.52 14.01
C ALA A 72 -5.78 -4.78 13.16
N SER A 73 -6.72 -5.63 13.56
CA SER A 73 -7.11 -6.84 12.83
C SER A 73 -8.05 -6.55 11.65
N ASP A 74 -8.71 -5.40 11.65
CA ASP A 74 -9.64 -4.96 10.59
C ASP A 74 -8.87 -4.36 9.41
N VAL A 75 -7.96 -5.16 8.85
CA VAL A 75 -7.01 -4.75 7.79
C VAL A 75 -7.42 -5.29 6.44
N THR A 76 -7.39 -4.43 5.42
CA THR A 76 -7.72 -4.78 4.03
C THR A 76 -6.62 -4.39 3.05
N ILE A 77 -6.63 -5.03 1.88
CA ILE A 77 -5.77 -4.64 0.74
C ILE A 77 -6.59 -3.79 -0.21
N GLU A 78 -6.02 -2.68 -0.65
CA GLU A 78 -6.65 -1.75 -1.59
C GLU A 78 -5.79 -1.42 -2.80
N MET A 79 -6.37 -0.65 -3.72
CA MET A 79 -5.68 -0.08 -4.88
C MET A 79 -4.95 -1.14 -5.73
N ARG A 80 -5.53 -2.34 -5.87
CA ARG A 80 -4.93 -3.50 -6.54
C ARG A 80 -3.62 -3.97 -5.90
N GLY A 81 -3.57 -4.02 -4.57
CA GLY A 81 -2.39 -4.50 -3.84
C GLY A 81 -1.35 -3.42 -3.58
N ARG A 82 -1.67 -2.14 -3.76
CA ARG A 82 -0.72 -1.03 -3.55
C ARG A 82 -0.93 -0.33 -2.21
N GLY A 83 -2.12 -0.45 -1.62
CA GLY A 83 -2.46 0.08 -0.30
C GLY A 83 -2.81 -1.03 0.68
N ILE A 84 -2.50 -0.80 1.95
CA ILE A 84 -3.04 -1.52 3.10
C ILE A 84 -3.84 -0.52 3.90
N HIS A 85 -5.10 -0.83 4.18
CA HIS A 85 -6.08 0.10 4.72
C HIS A 85 -6.73 -0.44 6.00
N TRP A 86 -7.09 0.48 6.91
CA TRP A 86 -7.90 0.23 8.10
C TRP A 86 -9.03 1.26 8.15
N GLU A 87 -10.25 0.85 7.83
CA GLU A 87 -11.42 1.72 7.70
C GLU A 87 -11.71 2.49 8.99
N LYS A 88 -11.82 1.79 10.12
CA LYS A 88 -12.14 2.41 11.42
C LYS A 88 -11.10 3.44 11.89
N LEU A 89 -9.85 3.27 11.44
CA LEU A 89 -8.72 4.10 11.85
C LEU A 89 -8.43 5.23 10.85
N ASP A 90 -9.12 5.26 9.70
CA ASP A 90 -8.84 6.15 8.58
C ASP A 90 -7.33 6.18 8.26
N LEU A 91 -6.76 4.97 8.14
CA LEU A 91 -5.32 4.77 8.08
C LEU A 91 -4.92 3.97 6.85
N ASP A 92 -4.00 4.55 6.09
CA ASP A 92 -3.43 3.94 4.90
C ASP A 92 -1.92 3.85 4.95
N PHE A 93 -1.40 2.71 4.51
CA PHE A 93 0.00 2.55 4.18
C PHE A 93 0.17 2.08 2.74
N SER A 94 1.08 2.72 2.00
CA SER A 94 1.50 2.20 0.70
C SER A 94 2.39 0.97 0.90
N VAL A 95 2.14 -0.10 0.15
CA VAL A 95 2.97 -1.32 0.15
C VAL A 95 4.41 -0.99 -0.18
N GLN A 96 4.63 -0.10 -1.15
CA GLN A 96 5.97 0.37 -1.49
C GLN A 96 6.64 1.10 -0.33
N GLY A 97 5.92 2.01 0.35
CA GLY A 97 6.46 2.72 1.50
C GLY A 97 6.86 1.76 2.63
N LEU A 98 6.06 0.72 2.87
CA LEU A 98 6.37 -0.31 3.84
C LEU A 98 7.63 -1.11 3.46
N ILE A 99 7.79 -1.47 2.19
CA ILE A 99 9.00 -2.13 1.66
C ILE A 99 10.24 -1.24 1.86
N GLU A 100 10.12 0.07 1.65
CA GLU A 100 11.19 1.06 1.81
C GLU A 100 11.48 1.44 3.27
N GLY A 101 10.77 0.86 4.24
CA GLY A 101 10.97 1.16 5.65
C GLY A 101 10.21 2.38 6.17
N ARG A 102 9.35 3.03 5.37
CA ARG A 102 8.47 4.10 5.85
C ARG A 102 7.37 3.50 6.73
N ARG A 103 7.17 4.08 7.91
CA ARG A 103 6.21 3.63 8.93
C ARG A 103 5.25 4.72 9.40
N GLY A 104 5.36 5.91 8.82
CA GLY A 104 4.58 7.08 9.19
C GLY A 104 5.10 8.32 8.48
N ASN A 105 4.64 9.48 8.94
CA ASN A 105 5.08 10.78 8.48
C ASN A 105 6.54 11.08 8.89
N ALA A 106 7.08 12.19 8.39
CA ALA A 106 8.47 12.55 8.62
C ALA A 106 8.84 12.74 10.10
N GLN A 107 7.91 13.23 10.94
CA GLN A 107 8.15 13.40 12.37
C GLN A 107 8.24 12.04 13.06
N TRP A 108 7.26 11.16 12.81
CA TRP A 108 7.28 9.79 13.30
C TRP A 108 8.56 9.06 12.92
N MET A 109 9.00 9.19 11.67
CA MET A 109 10.21 8.53 11.19
C MET A 109 11.49 8.99 11.91
N LYS A 110 11.57 10.26 12.33
CA LYS A 110 12.71 10.74 13.14
C LYS A 110 12.74 10.05 14.51
N ASP A 111 11.61 10.04 15.19
CA ASP A 111 11.48 9.47 16.54
C ASP A 111 11.67 7.94 16.51
N PHE A 112 11.08 7.29 15.49
CA PHE A 112 11.24 5.87 15.22
C PHE A 112 12.70 5.48 14.99
N ASN A 113 13.41 6.21 14.12
CA ASN A 113 14.82 5.92 13.81
C ASN A 113 15.72 6.14 15.03
N ALA A 114 15.46 7.16 15.85
CA ALA A 114 16.19 7.39 17.10
C ALA A 114 15.99 6.23 18.10
N ARG A 115 14.76 5.71 18.22
CA ARG A 115 14.44 4.54 19.04
C ARG A 115 15.18 3.29 18.55
N LEU A 116 15.21 3.04 17.24
CA LEU A 116 15.95 1.92 16.67
C LEU A 116 17.46 2.00 16.94
N GLN A 117 18.08 3.17 16.77
CA GLN A 117 19.51 3.37 17.03
C GLN A 117 19.87 3.13 18.49
N THR A 118 19.00 3.53 19.42
CA THR A 118 19.19 3.28 20.86
C THR A 118 19.15 1.79 21.20
N ASN A 119 18.23 1.03 20.59
CA ASN A 119 18.07 -0.40 20.86
C ASN A 119 19.17 -1.28 20.24
N VAL A 120 19.88 -0.80 19.20
CA VAL A 120 21.00 -1.51 18.56
C VAL A 120 22.33 -1.27 19.28
N ALA A 121 22.45 -0.14 19.99
CA ALA A 121 23.67 0.24 20.71
C ALA A 121 23.73 -0.27 22.17
N ALA A 122 22.68 -0.92 22.65
CA ALA A 122 22.58 -1.54 23.99
C ALA A 122 22.86 -3.05 23.91
#